data_AF-A0A8T9QCK3-F1
#
_entry.id   AF-A0A8T9QCK3-F1
#
_cell.length_a   1.000
_cell.length_b   1.000
_cell.length_c   1.000
_cell.angle_alpha   90.00
_cell.angle_beta   90.00
_cell.angle_gamma   90.00
#
_symmetry.space_group_name_H-M   'P 1'
#
loop_
_entity.id
_entity.type
_entity.pdbx_description
1 polymer ?
#
loop_
_entity_poly.entity_id
_entity_poly.type
_entity_poly.pdbx_seq_one_letter_code
_entity_poly.pdbx_strand_id
1 'polypeptide(L)' 'MPATYQNPILNEDFPDPTIIRASDGYYYAYGTQTKYQGQIINMQVARSRDLVQWELLPDALPQKPRWASATQKLWAPT' A
#
# COMPACT_ATOMS: atom_id res chain seq x y z
N MET A 1 2.97 3.18 -31.25
CA MET A 1 3.99 2.49 -30.44
C MET A 1 3.27 1.82 -29.27
N PRO A 2 3.68 0.63 -28.79
CA PRO A 2 3.14 0.08 -27.55
C PRO A 2 3.39 1.07 -26.41
N ALA A 3 2.47 1.18 -25.47
CA ALA A 3 2.73 1.92 -24.23
C ALA A 3 3.87 1.21 -23.48
N THR A 4 4.87 1.98 -23.06
CA THR A 4 5.97 1.51 -22.21
C THR A 4 5.85 2.14 -20.83
N TYR A 5 6.42 1.50 -19.82
CA TYR A 5 6.54 2.03 -18.46
C TYR A 5 7.98 1.93 -17.97
N GLN A 6 8.31 2.66 -16.92
CA GLN A 6 9.62 2.64 -16.30
C GLN A 6 9.49 2.22 -14.83
N ASN A 7 10.39 1.34 -14.39
CA ASN A 7 10.51 0.98 -12.99
C ASN A 7 11.44 1.94 -12.23
N PRO A 8 11.22 2.14 -10.91
CA PRO A 8 10.09 1.63 -10.14
C PRO A 8 8.79 2.38 -10.46
N ILE A 9 7.68 1.65 -10.56
CA ILE A 9 6.34 2.21 -10.82
C ILE A 9 5.74 2.98 -9.62
N LEU A 10 6.24 2.70 -8.42
CA LEU A 10 5.97 3.44 -7.21
C LEU A 10 7.30 3.62 -6.48
N ASN A 11 7.83 4.85 -6.48
CA ASN A 11 9.14 5.16 -5.89
C ASN A 11 9.00 5.58 -4.42
N GLU A 12 8.37 4.71 -3.62
CA GLU A 12 8.10 4.93 -2.20
C GLU A 12 8.51 3.69 -1.40
N ASP A 13 8.69 3.83 -0.08
CA ASP A 13 8.95 2.70 0.83
C ASP A 13 7.68 1.86 1.04
N PHE A 14 7.36 1.05 0.04
CA PHE A 14 6.17 0.18 -0.01
C PHE A 14 6.58 -1.31 -0.06
N PRO A 15 7.15 -1.88 1.01
CA PRO A 15 7.57 -3.28 1.04
C PRO A 15 6.38 -4.24 1.10
N ASP A 16 6.60 -5.45 0.58
CA ASP A 16 5.69 -6.58 0.59
C ASP A 16 4.29 -6.30 -0.01
N PRO A 17 4.18 -5.75 -1.24
CA PRO A 17 2.89 -5.42 -1.83
C PRO A 17 2.08 -6.68 -2.17
N THR A 18 0.88 -6.80 -1.60
CA THR A 18 -0.17 -7.68 -2.10
C THR A 18 -1.20 -6.89 -2.88
N ILE A 19 -1.52 -7.35 -4.09
CA ILE A 19 -2.39 -6.64 -5.03
C ILE A 19 -3.69 -7.42 -5.27
N ILE A 20 -4.83 -6.74 -5.14
CA ILE A 20 -6.15 -7.25 -5.50
C ILE A 20 -6.85 -6.32 -6.50
N ARG A 21 -7.68 -6.88 -7.38
CA ARG A 21 -8.58 -6.09 -8.24
C ARG A 21 -9.97 -6.07 -7.64
N ALA A 22 -10.48 -4.87 -7.35
CA ALA A 22 -11.82 -4.69 -6.80
C ALA A 22 -12.87 -4.51 -7.92
N SER A 23 -14.14 -4.62 -7.55
CA SER A 23 -15.28 -4.50 -8.47
C SER A 23 -15.49 -3.08 -9.01
N ASP A 24 -14.91 -2.07 -8.38
CA ASP A 24 -14.94 -0.67 -8.82
C ASP A 24 -13.94 -0.38 -9.97
N GLY A 25 -13.20 -1.40 -10.41
CA GLY A 25 -12.25 -1.32 -11.51
C GLY A 25 -10.84 -0.88 -11.09
N TYR A 26 -10.58 -0.62 -9.81
CA TYR A 26 -9.25 -0.34 -9.31
C TYR A 26 -8.50 -1.61 -8.87
N TYR A 27 -7.18 -1.57 -9.01
CA TYR A 27 -6.25 -2.40 -8.27
C TYR A 27 -5.90 -1.70 -6.97
N TYR A 28 -5.87 -2.46 -5.88
CA TYR A 28 -5.42 -2.01 -4.57
C TYR A 28 -4.20 -2.81 -4.17
N ALA A 29 -3.13 -2.12 -3.81
CA ALA A 29 -1.94 -2.70 -3.21
C ALA A 29 -1.96 -2.43 -1.70
N TYR A 30 -1.65 -3.44 -0.89
CA TYR A 30 -1.46 -3.31 0.55
C TYR A 30 -0.01 -3.67 0.89
N GLY A 31 0.64 -2.87 1.73
CA GLY A 31 2.04 -3.02 2.06
C GLY A 31 2.31 -3.07 3.56
N THR A 32 3.51 -3.54 3.90
CA THR A 32 4.03 -3.60 5.28
C THR A 32 4.01 -2.22 5.95
N GLN A 33 3.76 -2.18 7.27
CA GLN A 33 3.82 -0.96 8.06
C GLN A 33 5.13 -0.17 7.82
N THR A 34 5.01 1.14 7.66
CA THR A 34 6.15 2.05 7.49
C THR A 34 6.01 3.32 8.34
N LYS A 35 7.04 4.16 8.30
CA LYS A 35 7.02 5.54 8.78
C LYS A 35 7.17 6.49 7.59
N TYR A 36 6.09 7.17 7.25
CA TYR A 36 6.05 8.15 6.16
C TYR A 36 5.93 9.56 6.73
N GLN A 37 6.86 10.46 6.37
CA GLN A 37 6.87 11.87 6.81
C GLN A 37 6.70 12.07 8.34
N GLY A 38 7.26 11.17 9.14
CA GLY A 38 7.16 11.25 10.60
C GLY A 38 5.93 10.54 11.20
N GLN A 39 4.96 10.17 10.39
CA GLN A 39 3.75 9.45 10.80
C GLN A 39 3.90 7.94 10.60
N ILE A 40 3.42 7.16 11.57
CA ILE A 40 3.30 5.70 11.42
C ILE A 40 2.06 5.41 10.56
N ILE A 41 2.26 4.61 9.51
CA ILE A 41 1.20 4.07 8.67
C ILE A 41 1.11 2.58 8.97
N ASN A 42 0.05 2.15 9.68
CA ASN A 42 -0.08 0.78 10.17
C ASN A 42 -0.30 -0.23 9.04
N MET A 43 -1.07 0.16 8.02
CA MET A 43 -1.27 -0.63 6.81
C MET A 43 -1.22 0.32 5.62
N GLN A 44 -0.16 0.21 4.82
CA GLN A 44 -0.04 1.01 3.62
C GLN A 44 -1.09 0.57 2.60
N VAL A 45 -1.63 1.52 1.85
CA VAL A 45 -2.53 1.23 0.74
C VAL A 45 -2.28 2.20 -0.40
N ALA A 46 -2.24 1.67 -1.62
CA ALA A 46 -2.20 2.44 -2.84
C ALA A 46 -3.22 1.87 -3.84
N ARG A 47 -3.70 2.70 -4.77
CA ARG A 47 -4.58 2.22 -5.85
C ARG A 47 -4.11 2.64 -7.23
N SER A 48 -4.48 1.85 -8.23
CA SER A 48 -4.20 2.13 -9.64
C SER A 48 -5.32 1.60 -10.53
N ARG A 49 -5.52 2.21 -11.72
CA ARG A 49 -6.41 1.65 -12.75
C ARG A 49 -5.66 0.82 -13.79
N ASP A 50 -4.35 1.03 -13.93
CA ASP A 50 -3.54 0.53 -15.04
C ASP A 50 -2.29 -0.24 -14.59
N LEU A 51 -2.10 -0.44 -13.28
CA LEU A 51 -0.93 -1.05 -12.64
C LEU A 51 0.37 -0.25 -12.79
N VAL A 52 0.32 0.95 -13.37
CA VAL A 52 1.51 1.79 -13.62
C VAL A 52 1.45 3.08 -12.82
N GLN A 53 0.32 3.80 -12.85
CA GLN A 53 0.11 5.02 -12.09
C GLN A 53 -0.56 4.68 -10.76
N TRP A 54 0.15 4.91 -9.66
CA TRP A 54 -0.30 4.59 -8.30
C TRP A 54 -0.55 5.85 -7.48
N GLU A 55 -1.68 5.88 -6.79
CA GLU A 55 -2.04 6.90 -5.81
C GLU A 55 -1.93 6.30 -4.41
N LEU A 56 -1.10 6.89 -3.55
CA LEU A 56 -1.08 6.54 -2.12
C LEU A 56 -2.38 6.99 -1.46
N LEU A 57 -2.98 6.11 -0.68
CA LEU A 57 -4.20 6.37 0.08
C LEU A 57 -3.90 6.49 1.59
N PRO A 58 -4.82 7.06 2.38
CA PRO A 58 -4.68 7.06 3.84
C PRO A 58 -4.54 5.65 4.42
N ASP A 59 -3.93 5.55 5.61
CA ASP A 59 -3.73 4.30 6.36
C ASP A 59 -5.00 3.44 6.35
N ALA A 60 -4.90 2.21 5.84
CA ALA A 60 -6.02 1.27 5.77
C ALA A 60 -6.39 0.70 7.15
N LEU A 61 -5.49 0.82 8.13
CA LEU A 61 -5.70 0.37 9.50
C LEU A 61 -5.35 1.49 10.50
N PRO A 62 -6.07 2.63 10.47
CA PRO A 62 -5.73 3.80 11.30
C PRO A 62 -5.87 3.52 12.79
N GLN A 63 -6.69 2.53 13.16
CA GLN A 63 -6.81 2.02 14.51
C GLN A 63 -6.35 0.56 14.56
N LYS A 64 -5.27 0.30 15.29
CA LYS A 64 -4.77 -1.06 15.48
C LYS A 64 -5.78 -1.89 16.29
N PRO A 65 -5.94 -3.18 15.98
CA PRO A 65 -6.74 -4.07 16.82
C PRO A 65 -6.11 -4.18 18.22
N ARG A 66 -6.94 -4.43 19.24
CA ARG A 66 -6.49 -4.44 20.65
C ARG A 66 -5.30 -5.36 20.91
N TRP A 67 -5.30 -6.54 20.31
CA TRP A 67 -4.23 -7.53 20.45
C TRP A 67 -2.87 -7.06 19.87
N ALA A 68 -2.88 -6.09 18.94
CA ALA A 68 -1.69 -5.49 18.33
C ALA A 68 -1.42 -4.05 18.80
N SER A 69 -2.16 -3.55 19.79
CA SER A 69 -2.15 -2.13 20.18
C SER A 69 -0.75 -1.61 20.57
N ALA A 70 0.10 -2.47 21.15
CA ALA A 70 1.44 -2.08 21.59
C ALA A 70 2.56 -2.32 20.55
N THR A 71 2.32 -3.07 19.46
CA THR A 71 3.38 -3.45 18.51
C THR A 71 3.44 -2.53 17.28
N GLN A 72 4.61 -2.49 16.65
CA GLN A 72 4.86 -1.86 15.35
C GLN A 72 5.48 -2.90 14.40
N LYS A 73 4.79 -4.05 14.27
CA LYS A 73 5.27 -5.22 13.51
C LYS A 73 4.15 -5.80 12.65
N LEU A 74 3.43 -4.93 11.94
CA LEU A 74 2.35 -5.33 11.03
C LEU A 74 2.95 -5.47 9.63
N TRP A 75 3.15 -6.71 9.19
CA TRP A 75 3.97 -7.02 8.02
C TRP A 75 3.24 -7.95 7.06
N ALA A 76 3.63 -7.86 5.78
CA ALA A 76 3.25 -8.77 4.71
C ALA A 76 1.74 -9.13 4.70
N PRO A 77 0.85 -8.14 4.50
CA PRO A 77 -0.58 -8.41 4.33
C PRO A 77 -0.83 -9.29 3.09
N THR A 78 -1.90 -10.08 3.11
CA THR A 78 -2.31 -10.98 2.01
C THR A 78 -3.80 -10.85 1.71
#